data_AF-M2MNK6-F1
#
_entry.id   AF-M2MNK6-F1
#
_cell.length_a   1.000
_cell.length_b   1.000
_cell.length_c   1.000
_cell.angle_alpha   90.00
_cell.angle_beta   90.00
_cell.angle_gamma   90.00
#
_symmetry.space_group_name_H-M   'P 1'
#
loop_
_entity.id
_entity.type
_entity.pdbx_description
1 polymer ?
#
loop_
_entity_poly.entity_id
_entity_poly.type
_entity_poly.pdbx_seq_one_letter_code
_entity_poly.pdbx_strand_id
1 'polypeptide(L)'
;MNTVPIAVGLEAIKSVVSKNLLCACSPLFAAATSERWAGRLDKIVRLAEDDLDISAIYLQTLYTNDFVVLERPDDNISLHGDEHRSYLFRTYVIADNLGDVKSSNPVIGEIVRLLKLTSCWNPKSAGVFAKHTIEPADKRTAGVSVLCPVIVDHFRIHVSGRKFKQLAKSALLQQVFVDLAFTGLMTYAPTGFQEAEARSWHM
;
A
#
# COMPACT_ATOMS: atom_id res chain seq x y z
N MET A 1 -2.63 29.03 -14.77
CA MET A 1 -2.56 27.92 -13.79
C MET A 1 -1.20 27.26 -13.94
N ASN A 2 -0.45 27.07 -12.85
CA ASN A 2 0.84 26.40 -12.89
C ASN A 2 0.59 24.89 -12.85
N THR A 3 0.75 24.21 -13.97
CA THR A 3 0.43 22.79 -14.12
C THR A 3 1.67 21.98 -14.47
N VAL A 4 1.69 20.71 -14.04
CA VAL A 4 2.78 19.77 -14.27
C VAL A 4 2.23 18.57 -15.04
N PRO A 5 2.79 18.24 -16.21
CA PRO A 5 2.46 16.99 -16.89
C PRO A 5 2.96 15.79 -16.11
N ILE A 6 2.07 14.81 -15.94
CA ILE A 6 2.37 13.51 -15.33
C ILE A 6 2.43 12.45 -16.42
N ALA A 7 3.52 11.69 -16.44
CA ALA A 7 3.68 10.50 -17.27
C ALA A 7 3.70 9.25 -16.40
N VAL A 8 3.13 8.16 -16.95
CA VAL A 8 2.94 6.89 -16.26
C VAL A 8 3.64 5.81 -17.09
N GLY A 9 4.56 5.08 -16.47
CA GLY A 9 5.40 4.09 -17.15
C GLY A 9 6.22 4.65 -18.32
N LEU A 10 6.30 3.87 -19.41
CA LEU A 10 6.98 4.23 -20.65
C LEU A 10 6.10 5.05 -21.61
N GLU A 11 4.82 5.24 -21.28
CA GLU A 11 3.86 5.90 -22.17
C GLU A 11 3.93 7.43 -22.13
N ALA A 12 3.26 8.05 -23.13
CA ALA A 12 3.13 9.49 -23.27
C ALA A 12 2.32 10.13 -22.12
N ILE A 13 2.51 11.43 -21.91
CA ILE A 13 1.85 12.25 -20.87
C ILE A 13 0.35 11.97 -20.85
N LYS A 14 -0.19 11.60 -19.68
CA LYS A 14 -1.60 11.20 -19.55
C LYS A 14 -2.46 12.21 -18.84
N SER A 15 -1.85 12.99 -17.96
CA SER A 15 -2.61 13.90 -17.11
C SER A 15 -1.81 15.15 -16.83
N VAL A 16 -2.53 16.25 -16.63
CA VAL A 16 -1.96 17.55 -16.29
C VAL A 16 -2.54 17.92 -14.94
N VAL A 17 -1.67 18.09 -13.94
CA VAL A 17 -2.07 18.27 -12.54
C VAL A 17 -1.59 19.64 -12.03
N SER A 18 -2.35 20.25 -11.13
CA SER A 18 -1.94 21.49 -10.48
C SER A 18 -0.62 21.31 -9.71
N LYS A 19 0.39 22.14 -10.03
CA LYS A 19 1.69 22.12 -9.33
C LYS A 19 1.52 22.30 -7.83
N ASN A 20 0.67 23.25 -7.44
CA ASN A 20 0.47 23.60 -6.03
C ASN A 20 -0.15 22.42 -5.26
N LEU A 21 -1.07 21.68 -5.89
CA LEU A 21 -1.66 20.49 -5.30
C LEU A 21 -0.61 19.40 -5.09
N LEU A 22 0.17 19.07 -6.13
CA LEU A 22 1.22 18.06 -6.04
C LEU A 22 2.26 18.39 -4.97
N CYS A 23 2.75 19.63 -4.96
CA CYS A 23 3.78 20.05 -4.01
C CYS A 23 3.27 20.11 -2.57
N ALA A 24 1.99 20.42 -2.37
CA ALA A 24 1.37 20.43 -1.04
C ALA A 24 1.18 19.01 -0.48
N CYS A 25 0.98 18.02 -1.36
CA CYS A 25 0.74 16.64 -0.94
C CYS A 25 2.02 15.83 -0.76
N SER A 26 3.07 16.08 -1.56
CA SER A 26 4.29 15.27 -1.53
C SER A 26 5.56 16.13 -1.56
N PRO A 27 6.51 15.90 -0.62
CA PRO A 27 7.81 16.55 -0.65
C PRO A 27 8.64 16.10 -1.87
N LEU A 28 8.43 14.88 -2.38
CA LEU A 28 9.08 14.40 -3.58
C LEU A 28 8.61 15.18 -4.82
N PHE A 29 7.31 15.49 -4.94
CA PHE A 29 6.85 16.37 -6.01
C PHE A 29 7.35 17.80 -5.86
N ALA A 30 7.45 18.32 -4.63
CA ALA A 30 8.06 19.64 -4.40
C ALA A 30 9.53 19.67 -4.86
N ALA A 31 10.30 18.61 -4.57
CA ALA A 31 11.68 18.47 -5.03
C ALA A 31 11.76 18.30 -6.56
N ALA A 32 10.95 17.41 -7.14
CA ALA A 32 10.95 17.10 -8.57
C ALA A 32 10.54 18.30 -9.44
N THR A 33 9.68 19.18 -8.92
CA THR A 33 9.21 20.38 -9.63
C THR A 33 10.01 21.65 -9.26
N SER A 34 11.07 21.52 -8.47
CA SER A 34 11.98 22.61 -8.14
C SER A 34 12.87 22.98 -9.33
N GLU A 35 13.26 24.25 -9.42
CA GLU A 35 14.10 24.74 -10.52
C GLU A 35 15.48 24.06 -10.56
N ARG A 36 15.98 23.63 -9.40
CA ARG A 36 17.26 22.93 -9.25
C ARG A 36 17.25 21.56 -9.95
N TRP A 37 16.10 20.90 -9.99
CA TRP A 37 15.94 19.60 -10.66
C TRP A 37 15.53 19.76 -12.14
N ALA A 38 14.76 20.80 -12.46
CA ALA A 38 14.21 21.06 -13.80
C ALA A 38 15.25 21.49 -14.86
N GLY A 39 16.55 21.43 -14.54
CA GLY A 39 17.60 22.08 -15.30
C GLY A 39 17.87 21.55 -16.72
N ARG A 40 17.36 20.40 -17.17
CA ARG A 40 17.72 19.85 -18.50
C ARG A 40 16.70 19.01 -19.27
N LEU A 41 15.57 18.63 -18.70
CA LEU A 41 14.58 17.79 -19.37
C LEU A 41 13.18 18.32 -19.09
N ASP A 42 12.25 18.07 -20.02
CA ASP A 42 10.85 18.45 -19.94
C ASP A 42 10.35 18.29 -18.50
N LYS A 43 9.63 19.29 -17.97
CA LYS A 43 9.11 19.37 -16.59
C LYS A 43 7.99 18.35 -16.34
N ILE A 44 8.21 17.11 -16.76
CA ILE A 44 7.33 15.96 -16.68
C ILE A 44 7.74 15.17 -15.45
N VAL A 45 6.79 14.98 -14.55
CA VAL A 45 6.97 14.08 -13.42
C VAL A 45 6.53 12.68 -13.88
N ARG A 46 7.45 11.72 -13.77
CA ARG A 46 7.19 10.32 -14.12
C ARG A 46 6.86 9.53 -12.86
N LEU A 47 5.70 8.89 -12.85
CA LEU A 47 5.35 7.91 -11.82
C LEU A 47 6.01 6.57 -12.16
N ALA A 48 6.51 5.88 -11.14
CA ALA A 48 7.12 4.56 -11.28
C ALA A 48 6.10 3.44 -11.56
N GLU A 49 4.80 3.74 -11.40
CA GLU A 49 3.73 2.82 -11.75
C GLU A 49 3.58 2.69 -13.26
N ASP A 50 3.42 1.46 -13.74
CA ASP A 50 3.19 1.11 -15.14
C ASP A 50 1.70 1.03 -15.50
N ASP A 51 0.84 0.88 -14.50
CA ASP A 51 -0.60 0.77 -14.66
C ASP A 51 -1.33 2.11 -14.57
N LEU A 52 -2.08 2.38 -15.63
CA LEU A 52 -2.79 3.63 -15.87
C LEU A 52 -3.97 3.80 -14.93
N ASP A 53 -4.69 2.72 -14.65
CA ASP A 53 -5.86 2.74 -13.80
C ASP A 53 -5.45 3.08 -12.37
N ILE A 54 -4.36 2.49 -11.87
CA ILE A 54 -3.82 2.82 -10.54
C ILE A 54 -3.41 4.29 -10.47
N SER A 55 -2.73 4.78 -11.51
CA SER A 55 -2.30 6.18 -11.57
C SER A 55 -3.50 7.14 -11.57
N ALA A 56 -4.57 6.79 -12.29
CA ALA A 56 -5.80 7.57 -12.34
C ALA A 56 -6.51 7.58 -10.99
N ILE A 57 -6.63 6.43 -10.32
CA ILE A 57 -7.21 6.31 -8.97
C ILE A 57 -6.39 7.12 -7.96
N TYR A 58 -5.05 7.05 -8.03
CA TYR A 58 -4.18 7.86 -7.18
C TYR A 58 -4.40 9.36 -7.42
N LEU A 59 -4.41 9.81 -8.67
CA LEU A 59 -4.66 11.21 -9.01
C LEU A 59 -6.06 11.67 -8.58
N GLN A 60 -7.07 10.83 -8.73
CA GLN A 60 -8.40 11.12 -8.22
C GLN A 60 -8.37 11.30 -6.70
N THR A 61 -7.75 10.35 -5.98
CA THR A 61 -7.59 10.40 -4.52
C THR A 61 -6.89 11.69 -4.07
N LEU A 62 -5.87 12.13 -4.81
CA LEU A 62 -5.17 13.39 -4.59
C LEU A 62 -6.10 14.61 -4.67
N TYR A 63 -7.04 14.62 -5.61
CA TYR A 63 -7.99 15.73 -5.80
C TYR A 63 -9.17 15.68 -4.83
N THR A 64 -9.74 14.50 -4.59
CA THR A 64 -10.95 14.32 -3.77
C THR A 64 -10.64 14.19 -2.29
N ASN A 65 -9.41 13.83 -1.93
CA ASN A 65 -9.03 13.39 -0.58
C ASN A 65 -9.90 12.20 -0.10
N ASP A 66 -10.32 11.36 -1.05
CA ASP A 66 -11.17 10.21 -0.81
C ASP A 66 -10.83 9.11 -1.82
N PHE A 67 -10.88 7.85 -1.38
CA PHE A 67 -10.61 6.72 -2.25
C PHE A 67 -11.91 6.28 -2.93
N VAL A 68 -12.05 6.64 -4.20
CA VAL A 68 -13.18 6.23 -5.02
C VAL A 68 -12.64 5.35 -6.14
N VAL A 69 -12.97 4.06 -6.12
CA VAL A 69 -12.77 3.22 -7.29
C VAL A 69 -13.83 3.62 -8.30
N LEU A 70 -13.39 4.10 -9.46
CA LEU A 70 -14.28 4.37 -10.57
C LEU A 70 -15.03 3.08 -10.91
N GLU A 71 -16.33 3.06 -10.65
CA GLU A 71 -17.21 2.07 -11.25
C GLU A 71 -17.09 2.24 -12.76
N ARG A 72 -16.49 1.26 -13.45
CA ARG A 72 -16.56 1.23 -14.90
C ARG A 72 -18.02 0.98 -15.24
N PRO A 73 -18.69 1.87 -16.00
CA PRO A 73 -20.13 1.77 -16.24
C PRO A 73 -20.56 0.45 -16.92
N ASP A 74 -19.61 -0.26 -17.54
CA ASP A 74 -19.87 -1.52 -18.25
C ASP A 74 -19.55 -2.77 -17.40
N ASP A 75 -18.89 -2.60 -16.25
CA ASP A 75 -18.42 -3.72 -15.44
C ASP A 75 -19.35 -3.93 -14.25
N ASN A 76 -20.23 -4.93 -14.37
CA ASN A 76 -20.98 -5.54 -13.27
C ASN A 76 -20.06 -6.31 -12.28
N ILE A 77 -18.80 -5.87 -12.17
CA ILE A 77 -17.77 -6.45 -11.32
C ILE A 77 -18.07 -5.96 -9.90
N SER A 78 -18.46 -6.90 -9.04
CA SER A 78 -18.66 -6.61 -7.63
C SER A 78 -17.43 -5.92 -7.05
N LEU A 79 -17.60 -4.68 -6.56
CA LEU A 79 -16.59 -3.83 -5.89
C LEU A 79 -15.96 -4.44 -4.63
N HIS A 80 -16.17 -5.74 -4.39
CA HIS A 80 -15.67 -6.49 -3.26
C HIS A 80 -14.76 -7.65 -3.69
N GLY A 81 -14.45 -7.75 -4.98
CA GLY A 81 -13.54 -8.73 -5.55
C GLY A 81 -12.06 -8.45 -5.27
N ASP A 82 -11.22 -9.40 -5.67
CA ASP A 82 -9.76 -9.34 -5.48
C ASP A 82 -9.11 -8.16 -6.23
N GLU A 83 -9.69 -7.75 -7.35
CA GLU A 83 -9.23 -6.62 -8.15
C GLU A 83 -9.34 -5.28 -7.39
N HIS A 84 -10.47 -5.04 -6.72
CA HIS A 84 -10.67 -3.84 -5.90
C HIS A 84 -9.62 -3.74 -4.78
N ARG A 85 -9.26 -4.87 -4.17
CA ARG A 85 -8.17 -4.93 -3.17
C ARG A 85 -6.83 -4.62 -3.80
N SER A 86 -6.54 -5.19 -4.97
CA SER A 86 -5.32 -4.92 -5.72
C SER A 86 -5.16 -3.42 -6.00
N TYR A 87 -6.24 -2.75 -6.43
CA TYR A 87 -6.26 -1.30 -6.63
C TYR A 87 -5.93 -0.52 -5.36
N LEU A 88 -6.58 -0.83 -4.24
CA LEU A 88 -6.29 -0.19 -2.95
C LEU A 88 -4.82 -0.30 -2.55
N PHE A 89 -4.27 -1.51 -2.57
CA PHE A 89 -2.89 -1.72 -2.13
C PHE A 89 -1.87 -1.06 -3.05
N ARG A 90 -2.09 -1.12 -4.37
CA ARG A 90 -1.19 -0.46 -5.33
C ARG A 90 -1.28 1.06 -5.24
N THR A 91 -2.49 1.62 -5.07
CA THR A 91 -2.66 3.07 -4.82
C THR A 91 -1.98 3.49 -3.53
N TYR A 92 -2.09 2.69 -2.46
CA TYR A 92 -1.36 2.94 -1.21
C TYR A 92 0.16 2.96 -1.45
N VAL A 93 0.71 1.97 -2.15
CA VAL A 93 2.15 1.89 -2.46
C VAL A 93 2.63 3.13 -3.21
N ILE A 94 1.87 3.65 -4.16
CA ILE A 94 2.21 4.90 -4.86
C ILE A 94 2.24 6.08 -3.88
N ALA A 95 1.18 6.25 -3.09
CA ALA A 95 1.11 7.36 -2.14
C ALA A 95 2.24 7.31 -1.11
N ASP A 96 2.53 6.11 -0.58
CA ASP A 96 3.61 5.86 0.38
C ASP A 96 4.99 6.17 -0.23
N ASN A 97 5.25 5.69 -1.45
CA ASN A 97 6.49 5.97 -2.17
C ASN A 97 6.71 7.44 -2.50
N LEU A 98 5.62 8.18 -2.68
CA LEU A 98 5.66 9.61 -2.90
C LEU A 98 5.74 10.40 -1.58
N GLY A 99 5.63 9.74 -0.43
CA GLY A 99 5.51 10.41 0.87
C GLY A 99 4.24 11.25 0.98
N ASP A 100 3.19 10.91 0.23
CA ASP A 100 1.89 11.58 0.24
C ASP A 100 1.00 10.99 1.33
N VAL A 101 1.21 11.46 2.56
CA VAL A 101 0.43 11.06 3.74
C VAL A 101 -1.05 11.41 3.59
N LYS A 102 -1.35 12.49 2.86
CA LYS A 102 -2.71 12.98 2.70
C LYS A 102 -3.53 12.01 1.86
N SER A 103 -2.97 11.53 0.75
CA SER A 103 -3.61 10.54 -0.11
C SER A 103 -3.50 9.11 0.45
N SER A 104 -2.49 8.78 1.24
CA SER A 104 -2.36 7.42 1.81
C SER A 104 -3.39 7.14 2.90
N ASN A 105 -3.73 8.12 3.74
CA ASN A 105 -4.69 7.96 4.84
C ASN A 105 -6.09 7.46 4.43
N PRO A 106 -6.79 8.05 3.44
CA PRO A 106 -8.10 7.54 3.02
C PRO A 106 -8.00 6.12 2.45
N VAL A 107 -6.91 5.79 1.74
CA VAL A 107 -6.65 4.44 1.22
C VAL A 107 -6.47 3.43 2.36
N ILE A 108 -5.71 3.77 3.41
CA ILE A 108 -5.57 2.94 4.61
C ILE A 108 -6.94 2.75 5.29
N GLY A 109 -7.73 3.83 5.42
CA GLY A 109 -9.06 3.77 6.00
C GLY A 109 -9.94 2.74 5.29
N GLU A 110 -9.88 2.73 3.96
CA GLU A 110 -10.62 1.79 3.13
C GLU A 110 -10.09 0.36 3.21
N ILE A 111 -8.76 0.17 3.25
CA ILE A 111 -8.15 -1.14 3.52
C ILE A 111 -8.64 -1.69 4.87
N VAL A 112 -8.60 -0.89 5.94
CA VAL A 112 -9.07 -1.29 7.26
C VAL A 112 -10.56 -1.62 7.25
N ARG A 113 -11.38 -0.84 6.53
CA ARG A 113 -12.81 -1.10 6.35
C ARG A 113 -13.04 -2.45 5.69
N LEU A 114 -12.34 -2.74 4.59
CA LEU A 114 -12.42 -4.03 3.90
C LEU A 114 -11.99 -5.18 4.81
N LEU A 115 -10.86 -5.04 5.50
CA LEU A 115 -10.37 -6.05 6.42
C LEU A 115 -11.40 -6.39 7.51
N LYS A 116 -12.08 -5.38 8.09
CA LYS A 116 -13.17 -5.58 9.06
C LYS A 116 -14.37 -6.32 8.46
N LEU A 117 -14.77 -5.99 7.24
CA LEU A 117 -15.89 -6.63 6.55
C LEU A 117 -15.58 -8.08 6.14
N THR A 118 -14.32 -8.39 5.85
CA THR A 118 -13.86 -9.72 5.43
C THR A 118 -13.60 -10.67 6.60
N SER A 119 -14.18 -10.42 7.77
CA SER A 119 -13.98 -11.19 9.02
C SER A 119 -14.32 -12.69 8.89
N CYS A 120 -14.89 -13.14 7.77
CA CYS A 120 -14.89 -14.51 7.29
C CYS A 120 -13.69 -14.81 6.37
N TRP A 121 -12.48 -14.88 6.95
CA TRP A 121 -11.26 -15.18 6.20
C TRP A 121 -11.38 -16.51 5.44
N ASN A 122 -11.35 -16.44 4.10
CA ASN A 122 -11.32 -17.62 3.23
C ASN A 122 -9.86 -17.96 2.89
N PRO A 123 -9.34 -19.14 3.27
CA PRO A 123 -7.98 -19.56 2.96
C PRO A 123 -7.64 -19.53 1.46
N LYS A 124 -8.63 -19.66 0.58
CA LYS A 124 -8.43 -19.54 -0.87
C LYS A 124 -8.11 -18.10 -1.29
N SER A 125 -8.69 -17.11 -0.62
CA SER A 125 -8.40 -15.69 -0.83
C SER A 125 -7.10 -15.23 -0.17
N ALA A 126 -6.52 -16.04 0.72
CA ALA A 126 -5.27 -15.72 1.42
C ALA A 126 -4.05 -15.66 0.49
N GLY A 127 -3.96 -16.59 -0.45
CA GLY A 127 -2.88 -16.61 -1.44
C GLY A 127 -2.96 -15.41 -2.37
N VAL A 128 -4.19 -14.99 -2.72
CA VAL A 128 -4.45 -13.81 -3.52
C VAL A 128 -4.07 -12.55 -2.74
N PHE A 129 -4.50 -12.44 -1.47
CA PHE A 129 -4.10 -11.34 -0.59
C PHE A 129 -2.56 -11.26 -0.46
N ALA A 130 -1.88 -12.37 -0.16
CA ALA A 130 -0.42 -12.36 -0.05
C ALA A 130 0.27 -11.90 -1.35
N LYS A 131 -0.20 -12.39 -2.50
CA LYS A 131 0.36 -12.07 -3.82
C LYS A 131 0.16 -10.60 -4.22
N HIS A 132 -1.02 -10.04 -3.95
CA HIS A 132 -1.39 -8.69 -4.41
C HIS A 132 -1.18 -7.59 -3.39
N THR A 133 -1.01 -7.95 -2.11
CA THR A 133 -0.89 -6.99 -1.01
C THR A 133 0.52 -6.94 -0.46
N ILE A 134 1.08 -8.11 -0.14
CA ILE A 134 2.28 -8.18 0.67
C ILE A 134 3.52 -8.07 -0.21
N GLU A 135 3.60 -8.84 -1.30
CA GLU A 135 4.76 -8.77 -2.20
C GLU A 135 4.98 -7.36 -2.78
N PRO A 136 3.95 -6.61 -3.21
CA PRO A 136 4.13 -5.26 -3.72
C PRO A 136 4.52 -4.26 -2.62
N ALA A 137 3.92 -4.36 -1.43
CA ALA A 137 4.27 -3.47 -0.32
C ALA A 137 5.72 -3.69 0.10
N ASP A 138 6.11 -4.93 0.39
CA ASP A 138 7.46 -5.27 0.88
C ASP A 138 8.56 -4.91 -0.12
N LYS A 139 8.36 -5.19 -1.42
CA LYS A 139 9.37 -4.93 -2.45
C LYS A 139 9.42 -3.49 -2.94
N ARG A 140 8.34 -2.71 -2.76
CA ARG A 140 8.22 -1.39 -3.41
C ARG A 140 8.10 -0.22 -2.45
N THR A 141 7.86 -0.39 -1.16
CA THR A 141 7.81 0.75 -0.22
C THR A 141 9.19 1.15 0.28
N ALA A 142 9.49 2.45 0.30
CA ALA A 142 10.76 2.98 0.80
C ALA A 142 10.83 2.98 2.34
N GLY A 143 11.13 1.82 2.96
CA GLY A 143 11.31 1.69 4.42
C GLY A 143 10.09 1.14 5.18
N VAL A 144 10.11 1.24 6.51
CA VAL A 144 9.11 0.62 7.43
C VAL A 144 7.69 1.15 7.15
N SER A 145 7.00 0.52 6.21
CA SER A 145 5.61 0.85 5.86
C SER A 145 4.72 0.67 7.08
N VAL A 146 3.86 1.65 7.36
CA VAL A 146 2.87 1.57 8.45
C VAL A 146 1.81 0.50 8.16
N LEU A 147 1.61 0.16 6.89
CA LEU A 147 0.66 -0.86 6.47
C LEU A 147 1.12 -2.27 6.87
N CYS A 148 2.42 -2.50 6.91
CA CYS A 148 3.03 -3.78 7.25
C CYS A 148 2.60 -4.26 8.65
N PRO A 149 2.79 -3.49 9.74
CA PRO A 149 2.25 -3.83 11.07
C PRO A 149 0.73 -4.02 11.08
N VAL A 150 -0.03 -3.16 10.39
CA VAL A 150 -1.51 -3.24 10.35
C VAL A 150 -1.98 -4.55 9.71
N ILE A 151 -1.34 -4.97 8.63
CA ILE A 151 -1.61 -6.25 7.96
C ILE A 151 -1.24 -7.41 8.89
N VAL A 152 -0.04 -7.39 9.49
CA VAL A 152 0.43 -8.44 10.42
C VAL A 152 -0.53 -8.61 11.60
N ASP A 153 -0.94 -7.51 12.23
CA ASP A 153 -1.83 -7.54 13.39
C ASP A 153 -3.22 -8.04 13.00
N HIS A 154 -3.74 -7.60 11.85
CA HIS A 154 -5.00 -8.14 11.33
C HIS A 154 -4.90 -9.66 11.08
N PHE A 155 -3.80 -10.13 10.50
CA PHE A 155 -3.54 -11.56 10.33
C PHE A 155 -3.48 -12.31 11.66
N ARG A 156 -2.79 -11.77 12.66
CA ARG A 156 -2.66 -12.38 13.99
C ARG A 156 -4.00 -12.53 14.70
N ILE A 157 -4.87 -11.51 14.61
CA ILE A 157 -6.17 -11.50 15.27
C ILE A 157 -7.14 -12.50 14.63
N HIS A 158 -7.12 -12.62 13.29
CA HIS A 158 -8.16 -13.37 12.57
C HIS A 158 -7.76 -14.78 12.13
N VAL A 159 -6.47 -15.12 12.13
CA VAL A 159 -6.02 -16.49 11.87
C VAL A 159 -5.88 -17.24 13.19
N SER A 160 -6.80 -18.17 13.47
CA SER A 160 -6.74 -19.01 14.68
C SER A 160 -5.39 -19.73 14.81
N GLY A 161 -4.88 -19.88 16.04
CA GLY A 161 -3.51 -20.33 16.30
C GLY A 161 -3.11 -21.67 15.66
N ARG A 162 -4.06 -22.56 15.32
CA ARG A 162 -3.77 -23.79 14.54
C ARG A 162 -3.53 -23.53 13.06
N LYS A 163 -4.27 -22.60 12.44
CA LYS A 163 -4.09 -22.20 11.03
C LYS A 163 -2.88 -21.30 10.86
N PHE A 164 -2.58 -20.45 11.85
CA PHE A 164 -1.38 -19.61 11.85
C PHE A 164 -0.12 -20.48 11.82
N LYS A 165 -0.04 -21.54 12.62
CA LYS A 165 1.08 -22.50 12.59
C LYS A 165 1.24 -23.26 11.28
N GLN A 166 0.18 -23.43 10.47
CA GLN A 166 0.29 -24.03 9.14
C GLN A 166 0.70 -22.99 8.08
N LEU A 167 0.17 -21.79 8.16
CA LEU A 167 0.51 -20.67 7.27
C LEU A 167 1.95 -20.18 7.52
N ALA A 168 2.39 -20.14 8.77
CA ALA A 168 3.78 -19.87 9.16
C ALA A 168 4.74 -21.01 8.80
N LYS A 169 4.30 -22.09 8.12
CA LYS A 169 5.16 -23.09 7.47
C LYS A 169 5.26 -22.91 5.96
N SER A 170 4.46 -22.02 5.37
CA SER A 170 4.64 -21.60 3.98
C SER A 170 5.91 -20.77 3.90
N ALA A 171 6.85 -21.17 3.03
CA ALA A 171 8.10 -20.43 2.83
C ALA A 171 7.85 -18.96 2.44
N LEU A 172 6.78 -18.68 1.68
CA LEU A 172 6.42 -17.33 1.27
C LEU A 172 5.93 -16.49 2.46
N LEU A 173 5.10 -17.06 3.33
CA LEU A 173 4.63 -16.37 4.53
C LEU A 173 5.70 -16.27 5.60
N GLN A 174 6.59 -17.27 5.71
CA GLN A 174 7.76 -17.17 6.57
C GLN A 174 8.67 -16.04 6.13
N GLN A 175 8.99 -15.94 4.84
CA GLN A 175 9.80 -14.86 4.28
C GLN A 175 9.14 -13.51 4.56
N VAL A 176 7.85 -13.38 4.24
CA VAL A 176 7.04 -12.21 4.56
C VAL A 176 7.03 -11.85 6.04
N PHE A 177 6.80 -12.82 6.94
CA PHE A 177 6.78 -12.57 8.38
C PHE A 177 8.17 -12.25 8.92
N VAL A 178 9.23 -12.83 8.35
CA VAL A 178 10.62 -12.52 8.68
C VAL A 178 10.95 -11.11 8.20
N ASP A 179 10.58 -10.74 6.97
CA ASP A 179 10.85 -9.42 6.40
C ASP A 179 10.04 -8.33 7.13
N LEU A 180 8.78 -8.61 7.48
CA LEU A 180 7.91 -7.76 8.34
C LEU A 180 8.41 -7.68 9.78
N ALA A 181 8.91 -8.78 10.35
CA ALA A 181 9.48 -8.80 11.69
C ALA A 181 10.83 -8.07 11.73
N PHE A 182 11.69 -8.19 10.73
CA PHE A 182 12.97 -7.50 10.65
C PHE A 182 12.79 -5.99 10.40
N THR A 183 11.80 -5.57 9.61
CA THR A 183 11.45 -4.15 9.46
C THR A 183 10.76 -3.57 10.71
N GLY A 184 10.00 -4.37 11.46
CA GLY A 184 9.35 -3.96 12.71
C GLY A 184 10.25 -3.99 13.97
N LEU A 185 11.18 -4.95 14.07
CA LEU A 185 12.01 -5.19 15.27
C LEU A 185 13.12 -4.14 15.47
N MET A 186 13.48 -3.37 14.43
CA MET A 186 14.44 -2.28 14.59
C MET A 186 13.81 -1.00 15.17
N THR A 187 12.48 -0.94 15.35
CA THR A 187 11.80 0.22 15.98
C THR A 187 10.83 -0.14 17.10
N TYR A 188 10.41 -1.39 17.24
CA TYR A 188 9.63 -1.86 18.39
C TYR A 188 10.23 -3.15 18.94
N ALA A 189 11.00 -3.04 20.03
CA ALA A 189 11.28 -4.17 20.90
C ALA A 189 10.09 -4.32 21.88
N PRO A 190 9.25 -5.37 21.78
CA PRO A 190 8.25 -5.64 22.79
C PRO A 190 8.89 -6.52 23.87
N THR A 191 9.08 -5.96 25.06
CA THR A 191 9.54 -6.67 26.27
C THR A 191 8.63 -7.84 26.70
N GLY A 192 7.47 -8.04 26.07
CA GLY A 192 6.48 -9.02 26.51
C GLY A 192 6.55 -10.43 25.91
N PHE A 193 7.31 -10.66 24.83
CA PHE A 193 7.27 -11.99 24.16
C PHE A 193 8.14 -13.04 24.86
N GLN A 194 9.27 -12.66 25.48
CA GLN A 194 10.12 -13.61 26.21
C GLN A 194 9.50 -14.11 27.52
N GLU A 195 8.61 -13.34 28.17
CA GLU A 195 7.95 -13.77 29.41
C GLU A 195 6.84 -14.81 29.19
N ALA A 196 6.15 -14.77 28.04
CA ALA A 196 5.10 -15.73 27.73
C ALA A 196 5.67 -17.12 27.40
N GLU A 197 6.86 -17.19 26.81
CA GLU A 197 7.54 -18.44 26.52
C GLU A 197 8.19 -19.02 27.79
N ALA A 198 8.80 -18.20 28.66
CA ALA A 198 9.40 -18.69 29.91
C ALA A 198 8.39 -19.35 30.88
N ARG A 199 7.10 -18.97 30.82
CA ARG A 199 6.05 -19.56 31.67
C ARG A 199 5.50 -20.88 31.18
N SER A 200 5.70 -21.26 29.92
CA SER A 200 5.18 -22.54 29.39
C SER A 200 6.14 -23.73 29.56
N TRP A 201 7.34 -23.51 30.09
CA TRP A 201 8.34 -24.56 30.34
C TRP A 201 8.48 -24.96 31.82
N HIS A 202 7.66 -24.39 32.71
CA HIS A 202 7.64 -24.68 34.14
C HIS A 202 6.27 -25.18 34.66
N MET A 203 5.43 -25.72 33.79
CA MET A 203 4.24 -26.50 34.16
C MET A 203 4.25 -27.87 33.49
#